data_AF-E3MNI0-F1
#
_entry.id   AF-E3MNI0-F1
#
_cell.length_a   1.000
_cell.length_b   1.000
_cell.length_c   1.000
_cell.angle_alpha   90.00
_cell.angle_beta   90.00
_cell.angle_gamma   90.00
#
_symmetry.space_group_name_H-M   'P 1'
#
loop_
_entity.id
_entity.type
_entity.pdbx_description
1 polymer ?
#
loop_
_entity_poly.entity_id
_entity_poly.type
_entity_poly.pdbx_seq_one_letter_code
_entity_poly.pdbx_strand_id
1 'polypeptide(L)'
;MKTSLLFGVILLYALSVTATKGGLSKDEQKKLLDALHKDRVRAQTANSIVFQHLTYDLELEKKAAAYDCKPPSSSSSGVTITALQWNSVGDEIYEEINKGTIPSLGLFDWRQTKIGCSKEVTCRITIKEEDGLPAKLIGKELVFVGGCYLGPLTTDVSDEDKRVASKLGLPKASKYGDLLGIKISSSGRVFNLIVFLALSVFYF
;
A
#
# COMPACT_ATOMS: atom_id res chain seq x y z
N MET A 1 -4.99 50.91 -9.50
CA MET A 1 -4.49 49.58 -9.91
C MET A 1 -3.81 48.88 -8.73
N LYS A 2 -4.56 48.17 -7.87
CA LYS A 2 -3.98 47.44 -6.71
C LYS A 2 -4.80 46.20 -6.31
N THR A 3 -5.51 45.59 -7.26
CA THR A 3 -6.33 44.39 -7.00
C THR A 3 -5.85 43.13 -7.72
N SER A 4 -4.97 43.24 -8.73
CA SER A 4 -4.45 42.07 -9.47
C SER A 4 -3.41 41.23 -8.72
N LEU A 5 -2.65 41.82 -7.78
CA LEU A 5 -1.58 41.07 -7.10
C LEU A 5 -2.12 40.07 -6.06
N LEU A 6 -3.24 40.41 -5.41
CA LEU A 6 -3.87 39.56 -4.39
C LEU A 6 -4.50 38.31 -5.01
N PHE A 7 -5.08 38.41 -6.20
CA PHE A 7 -5.65 37.26 -6.91
C PHE A 7 -4.59 36.26 -7.38
N GLY A 8 -3.39 36.72 -7.76
CA GLY A 8 -2.29 35.83 -8.16
C GLY A 8 -1.72 35.02 -6.99
N VAL A 9 -1.63 35.62 -5.80
CA VAL A 9 -1.10 34.94 -4.59
C VAL A 9 -2.09 33.88 -4.06
N ILE A 10 -3.39 34.16 -4.10
CA ILE A 10 -4.43 33.20 -3.68
C ILE A 10 -4.48 31.99 -4.62
N LEU A 11 -4.29 32.20 -5.93
CA LEU A 11 -4.28 31.10 -6.91
C LEU A 11 -3.05 30.19 -6.77
N LEU A 12 -1.90 30.74 -6.36
CA LEU A 12 -0.68 29.97 -6.07
C LEU A 12 -0.78 29.16 -4.77
N TYR A 13 -1.43 29.70 -3.73
CA TYR A 13 -1.66 28.98 -2.47
C TYR A 13 -2.62 27.78 -2.62
N ALA A 14 -3.56 27.84 -3.56
CA ALA A 14 -4.46 26.71 -3.85
C ALA A 14 -3.75 25.51 -4.53
N LEU A 15 -2.57 25.74 -5.13
CA LEU A 15 -1.77 24.69 -5.78
C LEU A 15 -0.71 24.08 -4.85
N SER A 16 -0.37 24.74 -3.75
CA SER A 16 0.53 24.21 -2.71
C SER A 16 -0.20 23.32 -1.72
N VAL A 17 -0.89 22.29 -2.23
CA VAL A 17 -1.13 21.09 -1.43
C VAL A 17 0.21 20.40 -1.31
N THR A 18 0.92 20.66 -0.22
CA THR A 18 2.20 20.00 0.06
C THR A 18 1.95 18.49 0.13
N ALA A 19 2.54 17.76 -0.83
CA ALA A 19 2.64 16.32 -0.75
C ALA A 19 3.21 15.97 0.63
N THR A 20 2.56 15.05 1.33
CA THR A 20 3.12 14.58 2.60
C THR A 20 4.45 13.90 2.30
N LYS A 21 5.44 14.06 3.19
CA LYS A 21 6.71 13.34 3.04
C LYS A 21 6.39 11.84 3.00
N GLY A 22 6.75 11.18 1.89
CA GLY A 22 6.43 9.78 1.62
C GLY A 22 5.05 9.46 1.08
N GLY A 23 4.25 10.48 0.76
CA GLY A 23 3.04 10.37 -0.04
C GLY A 23 3.31 10.21 -1.54
N LEU A 24 2.23 10.11 -2.31
CA LEU A 24 2.29 10.05 -3.77
C LEU A 24 2.26 11.47 -4.36
N SER A 25 3.04 11.71 -5.43
CA SER A 25 2.93 12.92 -6.24
C SER A 25 1.56 13.00 -6.92
N LYS A 26 1.15 14.17 -7.40
CA LYS A 26 -0.14 14.31 -8.12
C LYS A 26 -0.25 13.40 -9.34
N ASP A 27 0.86 13.20 -10.06
CA ASP A 27 0.91 12.28 -11.20
C ASP A 27 0.83 10.82 -10.76
N GLU A 28 1.49 10.46 -9.66
CA GLU A 28 1.42 9.11 -9.07
C GLU A 28 0.00 8.82 -8.54
N GLN A 29 -0.64 9.78 -7.87
CA GLN A 29 -2.03 9.71 -7.40
C GLN A 29 -2.96 9.44 -8.58
N LYS A 30 -2.83 10.21 -9.66
CA LYS A 30 -3.63 10.04 -10.87
C LYS A 30 -3.38 8.68 -11.53
N LYS A 31 -2.13 8.27 -11.68
CA LYS A 31 -1.75 7.00 -12.30
C LYS A 31 -2.33 5.81 -11.53
N LEU A 32 -2.28 5.86 -10.19
CA LEU A 32 -2.86 4.84 -9.32
C LEU A 32 -4.39 4.77 -9.50
N LEU A 33 -5.08 5.91 -9.41
CA LEU A 33 -6.53 5.97 -9.55
C LEU A 33 -7.01 5.49 -10.92
N ASP A 34 -6.37 5.94 -12.01
CA ASP A 34 -6.73 5.52 -13.36
C ASP A 34 -6.60 4.00 -13.54
N ALA A 35 -5.52 3.41 -13.03
CA ALA A 35 -5.31 1.97 -13.09
C ALA A 35 -6.32 1.19 -12.24
N LEU A 36 -6.59 1.65 -11.01
CA LEU A 36 -7.56 1.02 -10.11
C LEU A 36 -8.98 1.10 -10.67
N HIS A 37 -9.41 2.26 -11.18
CA HIS A 37 -10.74 2.40 -11.78
C HIS A 37 -10.89 1.49 -12.99
N LYS A 38 -9.88 1.43 -13.87
CA LYS A 38 -9.89 0.53 -15.02
C LYS A 38 -10.03 -0.94 -14.61
N ASP A 39 -9.41 -1.35 -13.51
CA ASP A 39 -9.51 -2.72 -13.02
C ASP A 39 -10.82 -2.98 -12.26
N ARG A 40 -11.31 -2.02 -11.46
CA ARG A 40 -12.61 -2.09 -10.77
C ARG A 40 -13.75 -2.22 -11.79
N VAL A 41 -13.70 -1.46 -12.90
CA VAL A 41 -14.67 -1.59 -14.01
C VAL A 41 -14.56 -2.95 -14.70
N ARG A 42 -13.35 -3.50 -14.88
CA ARG A 42 -13.20 -4.85 -15.45
C ARG A 42 -13.71 -5.96 -14.54
N ALA A 43 -13.53 -5.80 -13.23
CA ALA A 43 -14.06 -6.71 -12.22
C ALA A 43 -15.58 -6.61 -12.07
N GLN A 44 -16.22 -5.58 -12.65
CA GLN A 44 -17.65 -5.39 -12.65
C GLN A 44 -18.32 -6.35 -13.64
N THR A 45 -18.49 -7.62 -13.26
CA THR A 45 -19.31 -8.59 -14.00
C THR A 45 -20.20 -9.46 -13.08
N ALA A 46 -21.41 -9.72 -13.59
CA ALA A 46 -22.50 -10.62 -13.16
C ALA A 46 -23.15 -10.51 -11.76
N ASN A 47 -22.47 -10.06 -10.70
CA ASN A 47 -22.98 -10.25 -9.31
C ASN A 47 -23.54 -8.99 -8.63
N SER A 48 -24.10 -8.03 -9.36
CA SER A 48 -24.70 -6.79 -8.79
C SER A 48 -23.74 -5.89 -7.98
N ILE A 49 -22.43 -6.12 -8.02
CA ILE A 49 -21.44 -5.26 -7.36
C ILE A 49 -21.22 -4.02 -8.22
N VAL A 50 -21.46 -2.85 -7.63
CA VAL A 50 -21.16 -1.56 -8.25
C VAL A 50 -20.01 -0.93 -7.48
N PHE A 51 -18.85 -0.82 -8.13
CA PHE A 51 -17.70 -0.15 -7.56
C PHE A 51 -17.91 1.35 -7.56
N GLN A 52 -17.92 1.96 -6.38
CA GLN A 52 -17.93 3.42 -6.30
C GLN A 52 -16.62 4.00 -6.83
N HIS A 53 -16.72 5.21 -7.38
CA HIS A 53 -15.57 5.96 -7.87
C HIS A 53 -14.66 6.35 -6.71
N LEU A 54 -13.40 5.89 -6.75
CA LEU A 54 -12.40 6.27 -5.74
C LEU A 54 -11.86 7.66 -6.00
N THR A 55 -11.76 8.46 -4.94
CA THR A 55 -11.10 9.77 -4.92
C THR A 55 -9.89 9.73 -3.99
N TYR A 56 -8.87 10.52 -4.29
CA TYR A 56 -7.68 10.58 -3.44
C TYR A 56 -7.95 11.42 -2.18
N ASP A 57 -7.60 10.88 -1.02
CA ASP A 57 -7.78 11.53 0.29
C ASP A 57 -6.42 11.68 1.00
N LEU A 58 -6.05 12.92 1.29
CA LEU A 58 -4.75 13.25 1.88
C LEU A 58 -4.67 12.91 3.37
N GLU A 59 -5.80 12.83 4.07
CA GLU A 59 -5.80 12.39 5.47
C GLU A 59 -5.59 10.87 5.56
N LEU A 60 -6.14 10.11 4.61
CA LEU A 60 -5.81 8.69 4.44
C LEU A 60 -4.34 8.49 4.04
N GLU A 61 -3.78 9.37 3.21
CA GLU A 61 -2.34 9.34 2.87
C GLU A 61 -1.48 9.57 4.11
N LYS A 62 -1.79 10.58 4.94
CA LYS A 62 -1.09 10.81 6.21
C LYS A 62 -1.19 9.60 7.13
N LYS A 63 -2.37 8.99 7.22
CA LYS A 63 -2.58 7.77 8.01
C LYS A 63 -1.75 6.60 7.49
N ALA A 64 -1.63 6.44 6.16
CA ALA A 64 -0.81 5.41 5.54
C ALA A 64 0.69 5.65 5.82
N ALA A 65 1.14 6.90 5.75
CA ALA A 65 2.53 7.28 6.03
C ALA A 65 2.90 7.10 7.52
N ALA A 66 1.93 7.26 8.43
CA ALA A 66 2.11 7.09 9.87
C ALA A 66 1.87 5.66 10.37
N TYR A 67 1.76 4.67 9.47
CA TYR A 67 1.49 3.29 9.86
C TYR A 67 2.63 2.70 10.70
N ASP A 68 2.27 2.06 11.81
CA ASP A 68 3.20 1.64 12.87
C ASP A 68 3.63 0.17 12.79
N CYS A 69 3.39 -0.49 11.65
CA CYS A 69 3.83 -1.86 11.38
C CYS A 69 3.36 -2.90 12.41
N LYS A 70 2.27 -2.61 13.12
CA LYS A 70 1.70 -3.52 14.10
C LYS A 70 1.29 -4.85 13.46
N PRO A 71 1.54 -5.99 14.14
CA PRO A 71 1.21 -7.31 13.61
C PRO A 71 -0.31 -7.43 13.41
N PRO A 72 -0.76 -8.23 12.42
CA PRO A 72 -2.18 -8.35 12.05
C PRO A 72 -3.07 -8.79 13.21
N SER A 73 -2.54 -9.54 14.19
CA SER A 73 -3.24 -9.96 15.42
C SER A 73 -3.61 -8.81 16.36
N SER A 74 -3.02 -7.63 16.20
CA SER A 74 -3.22 -6.46 17.07
C SER A 74 -4.16 -5.40 16.49
N SER A 75 -4.72 -5.62 15.30
CA SER A 75 -5.67 -4.70 14.67
C SER A 75 -7.11 -5.00 15.11
N SER A 76 -7.53 -4.44 16.24
CA SER A 76 -8.91 -4.50 16.75
C SER A 76 -9.90 -3.63 15.98
N SER A 77 -9.47 -2.95 14.91
CA SER A 77 -10.26 -2.03 14.10
C SER A 77 -10.15 -2.42 12.61
N GLY A 78 -11.30 -2.78 12.04
CA GLY A 78 -11.50 -3.53 10.79
C GLY A 78 -11.02 -2.93 9.47
N VAL A 79 -9.99 -2.09 9.41
CA VAL A 79 -9.32 -1.80 8.12
C VAL A 79 -7.83 -1.96 8.28
N THR A 80 -7.32 -3.10 7.83
CA THR A 80 -5.88 -3.34 7.67
C THR A 80 -5.36 -2.54 6.47
N ILE A 81 -4.16 -1.97 6.59
CA ILE A 81 -3.48 -1.34 5.48
C ILE A 81 -3.28 -2.37 4.35
N THR A 82 -3.63 -2.02 3.11
CA THR A 82 -3.33 -2.91 1.97
C THR A 82 -1.91 -2.65 1.50
N ALA A 83 -1.01 -3.61 1.75
CA ALA A 83 0.38 -3.54 1.31
C ALA A 83 0.48 -3.50 -0.22
N LEU A 84 1.37 -2.66 -0.75
CA LEU A 84 1.58 -2.54 -2.20
C LEU A 84 2.70 -3.44 -2.72
N GLN A 85 3.63 -3.88 -1.89
CA GLN A 85 4.67 -4.86 -2.21
C GLN A 85 4.99 -5.69 -0.96
N TRP A 86 5.35 -6.97 -1.12
CA TRP A 86 5.85 -7.83 -0.03
C TRP A 86 6.87 -8.85 -0.54
N ASN A 87 7.71 -9.37 0.36
CA ASN A 87 8.73 -10.37 0.04
C ASN A 87 8.11 -11.78 -0.08
N SER A 88 8.91 -12.78 -0.48
CA SER A 88 8.43 -14.16 -0.65
C SER A 88 7.77 -14.77 0.59
N VAL A 89 8.13 -14.32 1.79
CA VAL A 89 7.47 -14.73 3.04
C VAL A 89 6.00 -14.28 3.06
N GLY A 90 5.71 -13.10 2.53
CA GLY A 90 4.33 -12.64 2.33
C GLY A 90 3.55 -13.54 1.38
N ASP A 91 4.16 -13.98 0.28
CA ASP A 91 3.52 -14.94 -0.64
C ASP A 91 3.22 -16.28 0.07
N GLU A 92 4.18 -16.81 0.84
CA GLU A 92 3.97 -18.04 1.62
C GLU A 92 2.80 -17.90 2.63
N ILE A 93 2.70 -16.76 3.32
CA ILE A 93 1.59 -16.48 4.24
C ILE A 93 0.25 -16.50 3.50
N TYR A 94 0.18 -15.84 2.33
CA TYR A 94 -1.05 -15.78 1.55
C TYR A 94 -1.47 -17.15 1.00
N GLU A 95 -0.52 -17.96 0.54
CA GLU A 95 -0.80 -19.30 0.02
C GLU A 95 -1.26 -20.28 1.10
N GLU A 96 -0.70 -20.19 2.32
CA GLU A 96 -0.99 -21.12 3.41
C GLU A 96 -2.27 -20.77 4.17
N ILE A 97 -2.44 -19.51 4.53
CA ILE A 97 -3.50 -19.06 5.47
C ILE A 97 -4.72 -18.59 4.71
N ASN A 98 -4.49 -17.90 3.60
CA ASN A 98 -5.53 -17.20 2.86
C ASN A 98 -5.92 -17.99 1.61
N LYS A 99 -6.05 -19.32 1.70
CA LYS A 99 -6.49 -20.22 0.60
C LYS A 99 -7.86 -19.81 0.03
N GLY A 100 -7.88 -18.76 -0.77
CA GLY A 100 -9.08 -18.09 -1.30
C GLY A 100 -9.19 -16.58 -1.02
N THR A 101 -8.42 -15.98 -0.11
CA THR A 101 -8.46 -14.53 0.15
C THR A 101 -7.50 -13.80 -0.79
N ILE A 102 -7.97 -12.73 -1.41
CA ILE A 102 -7.16 -11.94 -2.32
C ILE A 102 -6.44 -10.84 -1.53
N PRO A 103 -5.09 -10.77 -1.54
CA PRO A 103 -4.32 -9.73 -0.83
C PRO A 103 -4.69 -8.30 -1.21
N SER A 104 -5.18 -8.11 -2.43
CA SER A 104 -5.62 -6.81 -2.95
C SER A 104 -7.07 -6.48 -2.64
N LEU A 105 -7.82 -7.33 -1.93
CA LEU A 105 -9.25 -7.15 -1.71
C LEU A 105 -9.59 -5.78 -1.13
N GLY A 106 -8.76 -5.23 -0.24
CA GLY A 106 -8.95 -3.87 0.27
C GLY A 106 -9.04 -2.82 -0.84
N LEU A 107 -8.20 -2.90 -1.87
CA LEU A 107 -8.23 -2.00 -3.04
C LEU A 107 -9.49 -2.17 -3.92
N PHE A 108 -10.23 -3.26 -3.72
CA PHE A 108 -11.45 -3.63 -4.42
C PHE A 108 -12.67 -3.73 -3.47
N ASP A 109 -12.62 -3.12 -2.29
CA ASP A 109 -13.84 -2.94 -1.51
C ASP A 109 -14.73 -1.92 -2.24
N TRP A 110 -15.84 -2.40 -2.80
CA TRP A 110 -16.77 -1.61 -3.62
C TRP A 110 -17.50 -0.53 -2.81
N ARG A 111 -17.54 -0.68 -1.48
CA ARG A 111 -18.22 0.24 -0.56
C ARG A 111 -17.39 1.50 -0.29
N GLN A 112 -16.09 1.46 -0.57
CA GLN A 112 -15.15 2.55 -0.33
C GLN A 112 -15.15 3.55 -1.48
N THR A 113 -14.99 4.84 -1.16
CA THR A 113 -14.98 5.97 -2.11
C THR A 113 -13.70 6.80 -2.03
N LYS A 114 -12.87 6.52 -1.04
CA LYS A 114 -11.65 7.26 -0.75
C LYS A 114 -10.47 6.31 -0.64
N ILE A 115 -9.32 6.77 -1.08
CA ILE A 115 -8.04 6.08 -0.94
C ILE A 115 -6.93 7.07 -0.64
N GLY A 116 -6.00 6.69 0.23
CA GLY A 116 -4.76 7.42 0.43
C GLY A 116 -3.62 6.43 0.67
N CYS A 117 -2.48 6.67 0.04
CA CYS A 117 -1.37 5.72 0.00
C CYS A 117 -0.04 6.38 0.33
N SER A 118 0.82 5.64 1.01
CA SER A 118 2.22 6.00 1.18
C SER A 118 3.10 5.02 0.41
N LYS A 119 4.16 5.53 -0.23
CA LYS A 119 5.21 4.71 -0.86
C LYS A 119 6.42 4.48 0.03
N GLU A 120 6.56 5.25 1.11
CA GLU A 120 7.72 5.19 2.01
C GLU A 120 7.50 4.29 3.23
N VAL A 121 6.26 3.92 3.56
CA VAL A 121 6.00 2.96 4.64
C VAL A 121 6.73 1.64 4.34
N THR A 122 7.57 1.22 5.29
CA THR A 122 8.32 -0.04 5.20
C THR A 122 8.20 -0.74 6.54
N CYS A 123 7.69 -1.96 6.51
CA CYS A 123 7.53 -2.78 7.69
C CYS A 123 8.38 -4.04 7.58
N ARG A 124 9.06 -4.36 8.67
CA ARG A 124 9.84 -5.59 8.86
C ARG A 124 9.36 -6.25 10.12
N ILE A 125 8.77 -7.42 9.97
CA ILE A 125 8.14 -8.17 11.06
C ILE A 125 8.80 -9.54 11.10
N THR A 126 9.53 -9.83 12.18
CA THR A 126 9.98 -11.19 12.46
C THR A 126 8.80 -11.98 13.01
N ILE A 127 8.45 -13.07 12.34
CA ILE A 127 7.33 -13.92 12.73
C ILE A 127 7.69 -14.68 14.01
N LYS A 128 6.83 -14.56 15.02
CA LYS A 128 6.95 -15.21 16.31
C LYS A 128 5.85 -16.24 16.51
N GLU A 129 6.05 -17.13 17.46
CA GLU A 129 5.08 -18.17 17.81
C GLU A 129 3.72 -17.59 18.23
N GLU A 130 3.74 -16.43 18.90
CA GLU A 130 2.55 -15.68 19.32
C GLU A 130 1.71 -15.09 18.17
N ASP A 131 2.23 -15.07 16.94
CA ASP A 131 1.52 -14.52 15.78
C ASP A 131 0.48 -15.49 15.18
N GLY A 132 0.42 -16.74 15.66
CA GLY A 132 -0.57 -17.73 15.21
C GLY A 132 -0.37 -18.21 13.77
N LEU A 133 0.81 -17.99 13.19
CA LEU A 133 1.17 -18.45 11.85
C LEU A 133 1.76 -19.88 11.88
N PRO A 134 1.70 -20.64 10.76
CA PRO A 134 2.28 -21.98 10.68
C PRO A 134 3.74 -22.04 11.18
N ALA A 135 4.08 -23.11 11.92
CA ALA A 135 5.40 -23.29 12.56
C ALA A 135 6.59 -23.10 11.60
N LYS A 136 6.43 -23.45 10.32
CA LYS A 136 7.47 -23.29 9.28
C LYS A 136 7.83 -21.82 8.95
N LEU A 137 6.99 -20.87 9.37
CA LEU A 137 7.20 -19.44 9.14
C LEU A 137 7.86 -18.74 10.34
N ILE A 138 7.89 -19.39 11.51
CA ILE A 138 8.49 -18.82 12.72
C ILE A 138 9.98 -18.51 12.47
N GLY A 139 10.40 -17.30 12.86
CA GLY A 139 11.75 -16.78 12.65
C GLY A 139 12.00 -16.18 11.26
N LYS A 140 11.09 -16.33 10.28
CA LYS A 140 11.20 -15.64 8.99
C LYS A 140 10.86 -14.15 9.13
N GLU A 141 11.49 -13.31 8.30
CA GLU A 141 11.18 -11.88 8.22
C GLU A 141 10.14 -11.63 7.12
N LEU A 142 8.96 -11.15 7.49
CA LEU A 142 7.98 -10.56 6.58
C LEU A 142 8.37 -9.10 6.32
N VAL A 143 8.53 -8.75 5.04
CA VAL A 143 8.79 -7.38 4.62
C VAL A 143 7.69 -6.92 3.69
N PHE A 144 7.10 -5.76 3.95
CA PHE A 144 6.25 -5.08 2.99
C PHE A 144 6.60 -3.60 2.87
N VAL A 145 6.38 -3.06 1.68
CA VAL A 145 6.71 -1.67 1.31
C VAL A 145 5.53 -1.05 0.58
N GLY A 146 5.23 0.18 0.96
CA GLY A 146 4.07 0.90 0.47
C GLY A 146 2.77 0.34 1.02
N GLY A 147 1.78 1.21 1.18
CA GLY A 147 0.50 0.80 1.71
C GLY A 147 -0.59 1.83 1.50
N CYS A 148 -1.82 1.35 1.37
CA CYS A 148 -3.00 2.17 1.16
C CYS A 148 -4.05 1.93 2.25
N TYR A 149 -4.67 3.01 2.69
CA TYR A 149 -5.94 2.99 3.40
C TYR A 149 -7.08 3.34 2.46
N LEU A 150 -8.21 2.68 2.64
CA LEU A 150 -9.47 3.07 2.03
C LEU A 150 -10.44 3.61 3.09
N GLY A 151 -11.38 4.41 2.63
CA GLY A 151 -12.45 4.99 3.44
C GLY A 151 -13.72 5.23 2.62
N PRO A 152 -14.84 5.58 3.28
CA PRO A 152 -14.91 6.01 4.68
C PRO A 152 -15.12 4.88 5.70
N LEU A 153 -15.39 3.65 5.26
CA LEU A 153 -15.74 2.58 6.20
C LEU A 153 -14.49 2.14 6.98
N THR A 154 -14.67 1.89 8.27
CA THR A 154 -13.64 1.38 9.19
C THR A 154 -13.80 -0.10 9.50
N THR A 155 -14.70 -0.78 8.79
CA THR A 155 -15.04 -2.19 8.94
C THR A 155 -14.57 -3.00 7.74
N ASP A 156 -14.17 -4.23 7.97
CA ASP A 156 -13.70 -5.12 6.92
C ASP A 156 -14.88 -5.55 6.03
N VAL A 157 -14.58 -6.13 4.87
CA VAL A 157 -15.58 -6.79 4.04
C VAL A 157 -16.05 -8.07 4.73
N SER A 158 -17.33 -8.42 4.56
CA SER A 158 -17.88 -9.64 5.16
C SER A 158 -17.23 -10.89 4.57
N ASP A 159 -17.31 -12.03 5.26
CA ASP A 159 -16.75 -13.29 4.74
C ASP A 159 -17.45 -13.76 3.45
N GLU A 160 -18.74 -13.45 3.29
CA GLU A 160 -19.49 -13.69 2.06
C GLU A 160 -18.92 -12.84 0.91
N ASP A 161 -18.69 -11.55 1.17
CA ASP A 161 -18.10 -10.62 0.20
C ASP A 161 -16.67 -11.02 -0.20
N LYS A 162 -15.88 -11.51 0.77
CA LYS A 162 -14.53 -12.08 0.52
C LYS A 162 -14.60 -13.25 -0.45
N ARG A 163 -15.56 -14.16 -0.27
CA ARG A 163 -15.77 -15.32 -1.16
C ARG A 163 -16.21 -14.89 -2.55
N VAL A 164 -17.10 -13.90 -2.68
CA VAL A 164 -17.50 -13.38 -3.99
C VAL A 164 -16.30 -12.75 -4.69
N ALA A 165 -15.54 -11.92 -3.98
CA ALA A 165 -14.38 -11.24 -4.54
C ALA A 165 -13.27 -12.20 -4.98
N SER A 166 -13.10 -13.34 -4.30
CA SER A 166 -12.15 -14.40 -4.68
C SER A 166 -12.34 -14.91 -6.11
N LYS A 167 -13.56 -14.81 -6.64
CA LYS A 167 -13.95 -15.29 -7.98
C LYS A 167 -13.78 -14.23 -9.07
N LEU A 168 -13.47 -12.98 -8.73
CA LEU A 168 -13.43 -11.85 -9.67
C LEU A 168 -12.09 -11.73 -10.43
N GLY A 169 -11.12 -12.62 -10.17
CA GLY A 169 -9.81 -12.57 -10.83
C GLY A 169 -9.06 -11.25 -10.60
N LEU A 170 -9.19 -10.68 -9.39
CA LEU A 170 -8.62 -9.37 -9.06
C LEU A 170 -7.09 -9.40 -9.19
N PRO A 171 -6.47 -8.36 -9.77
CA PRO A 171 -5.01 -8.23 -9.79
C PRO A 171 -4.40 -8.24 -8.39
N LYS A 172 -3.20 -8.79 -8.23
CA LYS A 172 -2.40 -8.64 -7.01
C LYS A 172 -2.10 -7.16 -6.74
N ALA A 173 -1.98 -6.78 -5.46
CA ALA A 173 -1.68 -5.40 -5.09
C ALA A 173 -0.29 -4.94 -5.57
N SER A 174 0.66 -5.88 -5.71
CA SER A 174 1.98 -5.67 -6.32
C SER A 174 1.95 -5.00 -7.69
N LYS A 175 0.91 -5.24 -8.49
CA LYS A 175 0.69 -4.51 -9.76
C LYS A 175 0.72 -2.99 -9.57
N TYR A 176 0.09 -2.49 -8.51
CA TYR A 176 0.02 -1.06 -8.23
C TYR A 176 1.31 -0.55 -7.57
N GLY A 177 1.99 -1.40 -6.79
CA GLY A 177 3.35 -1.12 -6.33
C GLY A 177 4.32 -0.92 -7.50
N ASP A 178 4.34 -1.83 -8.47
CA ASP A 178 5.17 -1.77 -9.68
C ASP A 178 4.85 -0.52 -10.51
N LEU A 179 3.55 -0.21 -10.68
CA LEU A 179 3.07 0.98 -11.36
C LEU A 179 3.64 2.28 -10.75
N LEU A 180 3.81 2.29 -9.43
CA LEU A 180 4.34 3.40 -8.65
C LEU A 180 5.87 3.34 -8.46
N GLY A 181 6.54 2.34 -9.05
CA GLY A 181 7.99 2.16 -8.91
C GLY A 181 8.43 1.74 -7.51
N ILE A 182 7.52 1.23 -6.69
CA ILE A 182 7.82 0.74 -5.34
C ILE A 182 8.56 -0.59 -5.47
N LYS A 183 9.75 -0.65 -4.87
CA LYS A 183 10.58 -1.85 -4.83
C LYS A 183 10.92 -2.19 -3.39
N ILE A 184 10.95 -3.48 -3.09
CA ILE A 184 11.53 -3.96 -1.84
C ILE A 184 13.03 -3.82 -1.99
N SER A 185 13.61 -2.85 -1.29
CA SER A 185 15.05 -2.77 -1.17
C SER A 185 15.50 -4.00 -0.39
N SER A 186 16.16 -4.93 -1.08
CA SER A 186 16.98 -5.94 -0.44
C SER A 186 18.06 -5.21 0.34
N SER A 187 17.83 -4.99 1.64
CA SER A 187 18.87 -4.61 2.58
C SER A 187 19.79 -5.82 2.78
N GLY A 188 20.57 -6.11 1.75
CA GLY A 188 21.48 -7.24 1.67
C GLY A 188 22.74 -6.81 0.92
N ARG A 189 23.77 -6.43 1.68
CA ARG A 189 25.18 -6.35 1.25
C ARG A 189 25.60 -5.24 0.27
N VAL A 190 25.23 -3.98 0.51
CA VAL A 190 26.02 -2.84 -0.02
C VAL A 190 26.48 -1.95 1.13
N PHE A 191 27.22 -2.53 2.07
CA PHE A 191 27.84 -1.77 3.18
C PHE A 191 29.29 -2.17 3.48
N ASN A 192 29.99 -2.78 2.52
CA ASN A 192 31.43 -3.05 2.71
C ASN A 192 32.32 -2.81 1.48
N LEU A 193 31.81 -2.71 0.25
CA LEU A 193 32.70 -2.54 -0.92
C LEU A 193 33.43 -1.18 -0.97
N ILE A 194 32.85 -0.10 -0.41
CA ILE A 194 33.51 1.22 -0.37
C ILE A 194 34.58 1.28 0.74
N VAL A 195 34.38 0.57 1.86
CA VAL A 195 35.37 0.53 2.96
C VAL A 195 36.60 -0.29 2.56
N PHE A 196 36.43 -1.38 1.81
CA PHE A 196 37.57 -2.17 1.32
C PHE A 196 38.40 -1.44 0.26
N LEU A 197 37.78 -0.65 -0.63
CA LEU A 197 38.53 0.13 -1.63
C LEU A 197 39.32 1.28 -1.01
N ALA A 198 38.82 1.90 0.06
CA ALA A 198 39.56 2.95 0.77
C ALA A 198 40.81 2.38 1.47
N LEU A 199 40.75 1.17 2.04
CA LEU A 199 41.90 0.56 2.74
C LEU A 199 43.01 0.10 1.78
N SER A 200 42.69 -0.26 0.54
CA SER A 200 43.69 -0.63 -0.48
C SER A 200 44.45 0.54 -1.10
N VAL A 201 43.93 1.77 -1.00
CA VAL A 201 44.58 2.98 -1.58
C VAL A 201 45.57 3.62 -0.62
N PHE A 202 45.51 3.32 0.68
CA PHE A 202 46.46 3.83 1.69
C PHE A 202 47.60 2.85 2.04
N TYR A 203 47.75 1.76 1.28
CA TYR A 203 48.80 0.75 1.49
C TYR A 203 49.74 0.54 0.28
N PHE A 204 49.85 1.55 -0.59
CA PHE A 204 50.88 1.66 -1.62
C PHE A 204 51.55 3.03 -1.58
#